data_AF-A0A7V3F5P9-F1
#
_entry.id   AF-A0A7V3F5P9-F1
#
_cell.length_a   1.000
_cell.length_b   1.000
_cell.length_c   1.000
_cell.angle_alpha   90.00
_cell.angle_beta   90.00
_cell.angle_gamma   90.00
#
_symmetry.space_group_name_H-M   'P 1'
#
loop_
_entity.id
_entity.type
_entity.pdbx_description
1 polymer ?
#
loop_
_entity_poly.entity_id
_entity_poly.type
_entity_poly.pdbx_seq_one_letter_code
_entity_poly.pdbx_strand_id
1 'polypeptide(L)' 'MKIDKILAVYKSSPLLLVVESEEGKLCELSFKDLKDAGHNFSDAAWKSLVEDYQIFDCQHASR' A
#
# COMPACT_ATOMS: atom_id res chain seq x y z
N MET A 1 9.19 7.06 5.13
CA MET A 1 10.00 6.55 4.01
C MET A 1 9.39 7.02 2.70
N LYS A 2 10.15 6.97 1.60
CA LYS A 2 9.62 7.25 0.26
C LYS A 2 9.16 5.94 -0.39
N ILE A 3 7.89 5.89 -0.75
CA ILE A 3 7.22 4.76 -1.40
C ILE A 3 7.41 4.91 -2.91
N ASP A 4 8.05 3.93 -3.53
CA ASP A 4 8.33 3.94 -4.97
C ASP A 4 7.26 3.21 -5.77
N LYS A 5 6.70 2.11 -5.23
CA LYS A 5 5.66 1.32 -5.90
C LYS A 5 4.57 0.85 -4.95
N ILE A 6 3.35 0.79 -5.47
CA ILE A 6 2.22 0.09 -4.86
C ILE A 6 2.12 -1.28 -5.54
N LEU A 7 2.23 -2.34 -4.75
CA LEU A 7 2.21 -3.71 -5.28
C LEU A 7 0.83 -4.35 -5.13
N ALA A 8 0.11 -4.04 -4.05
CA ALA A 8 -1.25 -4.51 -3.82
C ALA A 8 -2.00 -3.59 -2.86
N VAL A 9 -3.32 -3.52 -3.04
CA VAL A 9 -4.25 -2.90 -2.09
C VAL A 9 -5.24 -3.96 -1.64
N TYR A 10 -5.35 -4.19 -0.33
CA TYR A 10 -6.27 -5.18 0.22
C TYR A 10 -7.45 -4.52 0.93
N LYS A 11 -8.64 -5.07 0.70
CA LYS A 11 -9.88 -4.66 1.36
C LYS A 11 -9.92 -5.19 2.80
N SER A 12 -9.32 -4.43 3.70
CA SER A 12 -9.38 -4.63 5.16
C SER A 12 -9.89 -3.38 5.86
N SER A 13 -10.10 -3.46 7.18
CA SER A 13 -10.47 -2.30 8.00
C SER A 13 -9.45 -2.10 9.12
N PRO A 14 -8.52 -1.14 9.00
CA PRO A 14 -8.30 -0.21 7.87
C PRO A 14 -7.73 -0.89 6.61
N LEU A 15 -7.81 -0.21 5.45
CA LEU A 15 -7.21 -0.68 4.18
C LEU A 15 -5.71 -0.94 4.36
N LEU A 16 -5.24 -2.03 3.78
CA LEU A 16 -3.85 -2.47 3.82
C LEU A 16 -3.21 -2.31 2.44
N LEU A 17 -1.98 -1.81 2.42
CA LEU A 17 -1.17 -1.61 1.23
C LEU A 17 0.09 -2.46 1.34
N VAL A 18 0.44 -3.14 0.26
CA VAL A 18 1.77 -3.72 0.09
C VAL A 18 2.56 -2.78 -0.81
N VAL A 19 3.68 -2.28 -0.32
CA VAL A 19 4.48 -1.26 -1.01
C VAL A 19 5.94 -1.66 -1.09
N GLU A 20 6.64 -1.12 -2.08
CA GLU A 20 8.09 -1.14 -2.20
C GLU A 20 8.62 0.28 -1.99
N SER A 21 9.62 0.45 -1.12
CA SER A 21 10.32 1.73 -0.95
C SER A 21 11.40 1.94 -2.02
N GLU A 22 11.91 3.17 -2.15
CA GLU A 22 13.07 3.45 -3.03
C GLU A 22 14.33 2.65 -2.67
N GLU A 23 14.44 2.17 -1.44
CA GLU A 23 15.55 1.31 -0.97
C GLU A 23 15.33 -0.18 -1.32
N GLY A 24 14.24 -0.51 -2.02
CA GLY A 24 13.85 -1.89 -2.34
C GLY A 24 13.24 -2.64 -1.16
N LYS A 25 12.81 -1.94 -0.11
CA LYS A 25 12.19 -2.57 1.07
C LYS A 25 10.71 -2.81 0.82
N LEU A 26 10.28 -4.05 1.04
CA LEU A 26 8.87 -4.43 1.04
C LEU A 26 8.25 -4.22 2.43
N CYS A 27 7.12 -3.52 2.46
CA CYS A 27 6.39 -3.23 3.69
C CYS A 27 4.88 -3.40 3.47
N GLU A 28 4.21 -3.88 4.51
CA GLU A 28 2.77 -3.80 4.66
C GLU A 28 2.44 -2.57 5.50
N LEU A 29 1.56 -1.71 5.00
CA LEU A 29 1.17 -0.48 5.67
C LEU A 29 -0.34 -0.35 5.66
N SER A 30 -0.93 -0.07 6.81
CA SER A 30 -2.30 0.41 6.82
C SER A 30 -2.37 1.88 6.44
N PHE A 31 -3.55 2.33 6.00
CA PHE A 31 -3.81 3.77 5.81
C PHE A 31 -3.59 4.59 7.09
N LYS A 32 -3.72 3.98 8.26
CA LYS A 32 -3.40 4.63 9.54
C LYS A 32 -1.89 4.85 9.67
N ASP A 33 -1.10 3.82 9.35
CA ASP A 33 0.37 3.90 9.42
C ASP A 33 0.91 4.95 8.44
N LEU A 34 0.32 5.06 7.25
CA LEU A 34 0.66 6.10 6.28
C LEU A 34 0.51 7.52 6.85
N LYS A 35 -0.61 7.76 7.54
CA LYS A 35 -0.93 9.06 8.14
C LYS A 35 0.05 9.38 9.28
N ASP A 36 0.33 8.40 10.14
CA ASP A 36 1.10 8.61 11.35
C ASP A 36 2.62 8.67 11.09
N ALA A 37 3.11 8.00 10.04
CA ALA A 37 4.54 7.84 9.77
C ALA A 37 5.13 8.80 8.71
N GLY A 38 4.36 9.79 8.24
CA GLY A 38 4.82 10.82 7.30
C GLY A 38 5.43 10.24 6.02
N HIS A 39 4.83 9.17 5.49
CA HIS A 39 5.32 8.52 4.27
C HIS A 39 4.96 9.34 3.03
N ASN A 40 5.94 9.50 2.13
CA ASN A 40 5.75 10.22 0.88
C ASN A 40 5.74 9.22 -0.28
N PHE A 41 4.88 9.44 -1.25
CA PHE A 41 4.81 8.64 -2.47
C PHE A 41 5.64 9.29 -3.58
N SER A 42 6.24 8.50 -4.45
CA SER A 42 6.66 8.96 -5.76
C SER A 42 5.42 9.34 -6.58
N ASP A 43 5.58 10.20 -7.60
CA ASP A 43 4.46 10.59 -8.47
C ASP A 43 3.83 9.37 -9.16
N ALA A 44 4.66 8.38 -9.54
CA ALA A 44 4.20 7.13 -10.14
C ALA A 44 3.42 6.25 -9.14
N ALA A 45 3.92 6.10 -7.90
CA ALA A 45 3.21 5.36 -6.87
C ALA A 45 1.87 6.02 -6.50
N TRP A 46 1.85 7.35 -6.43
CA TRP A 46 0.62 8.10 -6.15
C TRP A 46 -0.42 7.91 -7.26
N LYS A 47 0.00 8.06 -8.52
CA LYS A 47 -0.87 7.80 -9.68
C LYS A 47 -1.41 6.37 -9.65
N SER A 48 -0.54 5.39 -9.40
CA SER A 48 -0.95 3.98 -9.29
C SER A 48 -1.97 3.76 -8.18
N LEU A 49 -1.82 4.41 -7.02
CA LEU A 49 -2.74 4.29 -5.89
C LEU A 49 -4.11 4.91 -6.15
N VAL A 50 -4.16 6.04 -6.87
CA VAL A 50 -5.40 6.84 -7.03
C VAL A 50 -6.15 6.50 -8.31
N GLU A 51 -5.44 6.18 -9.38
CA GLU A 51 -6.02 6.01 -10.72
C GLU A 51 -6.07 4.54 -11.15
N ASP A 52 -5.00 3.77 -10.90
CA ASP A 52 -4.81 2.44 -11.51
C ASP A 52 -4.92 1.27 -10.52
N TYR A 53 -5.30 1.53 -9.27
CA TYR A 53 -5.25 0.52 -8.22
C TYR A 53 -6.29 -0.58 -8.41
N GLN A 54 -5.91 -1.80 -8.06
CA GLN A 54 -6.81 -2.94 -7.94
C GLN A 54 -6.94 -3.33 -6.47
N ILE A 55 -8.17 -3.46 -6.00
CA ILE A 55 -8.46 -3.93 -4.65
C ILE A 55 -8.60 -5.46 -4.67
N PHE A 56 -7.81 -6.12 -3.83
CA PHE A 56 -7.92 -7.54 -3.56
C PHE A 56 -8.74 -7.78 -2.30
N ASP A 57 -9.67 -8.74 -2.34
CA ASP A 57 -10.39 -9.17 -1.15
C ASP A 57 -9.53 -10.17 -0.37
N CYS A 58 -9.35 -9.92 0.92
CA CYS A 58 -8.76 -10.92 1.83
C CYS A 58 -9.78 -12.03 2.07
N GLN A 59 -9.73 -13.10 1.28
CA GLN A 59 -10.43 -14.33 1.64
C GLN A 59 -9.71 -14.96 2.82
N HIS A 60 -10.37 -15.01 3.98
CA HIS A 60 -9.94 -15.89 5.05
C HIS A 60 -9.94 -17.31 4.49
N ALA A 61 -8.76 -17.93 4.42
CA ALA A 61 -8.67 -19.36 4.15
C ALA A 61 -9.29 -20.07 5.36
N SER A 62 -10.58 -20.40 5.26
CA SER A 62 -11.26 -21.29 6.18
C SER A 62 -10.48 -22.60 6.21
N ARG A 63 -9.78 -22.87 7.30
CA ARG A 63 -9.16 -24.17 7.57
C ARG A 63 -10.22 -25.15 8.05
#